data_AF-A0A840BL13-F1
#
_entry.id   AF-A0A840BL13-F1
#
_cell.length_a   1.000
_cell.length_b   1.000
_cell.length_c   1.000
_cell.angle_alpha   90.00
_cell.angle_beta   90.00
_cell.angle_gamma   90.00
#
_symmetry.space_group_name_H-M   'P 1'
#
loop_
_entity.id
_entity.type
_entity.pdbx_description
1 polymer ?
#
loop_
_entity_poly.entity_id
_entity_poly.type
_entity_poly.pdbx_seq_one_letter_code
_entity_poly.pdbx_strand_id
1 'polypeptide(L)'
;MKLASLYAIFALIATAANICAQDLTVRIYEGPFSVTFSILVGTGVGLVMKYLLDKRYIFGFRARNAAHDAHTFLLYTLMGIVTTAIFWGFEFGFDLLFQSKGMRYLGGILGLAIGYLSKYQLDKRYVFRENAS
;
A
#
# COMPACT_ATOMS: atom_id res chain seq x y z
N MET A 1 1.99 21.50 -1.81
CA MET A 1 0.81 21.26 -0.95
C MET A 1 -0.21 20.31 -1.56
N LYS A 2 -0.57 20.40 -2.86
CA LYS A 2 -1.60 19.51 -3.47
C LYS A 2 -1.34 18.01 -3.34
N LEU A 3 -0.10 17.54 -3.55
CA LEU A 3 0.19 16.11 -3.64
C LEU A 3 0.00 15.36 -2.31
N ALA A 4 0.62 15.86 -1.23
CA ALA A 4 0.52 15.23 0.10
C ALA A 4 -0.94 15.16 0.60
N SER A 5 -1.72 16.22 0.36
CA SER A 5 -3.15 16.25 0.69
C SER A 5 -3.95 15.20 -0.09
N LEU A 6 -3.69 15.03 -1.39
CA LEU A 6 -4.32 13.97 -2.19
C LEU A 6 -3.93 12.59 -1.69
N TYR A 7 -2.65 12.37 -1.36
CA TYR A 7 -2.21 11.10 -0.77
C TYR A 7 -2.95 10.79 0.53
N ALA A 8 -3.10 11.77 1.42
CA ALA A 8 -3.83 11.62 2.67
C ALA A 8 -5.32 11.30 2.43
N ILE A 9 -6.00 12.05 1.55
CA ILE A 9 -7.40 11.80 1.20
C ILE A 9 -7.57 10.41 0.60
N PHE A 10 -6.70 9.99 -0.32
CA PHE A 10 -6.79 8.68 -0.95
C PHE A 10 -6.48 7.55 0.03
N ALA A 11 -5.55 7.78 0.98
CA ALA A 11 -5.32 6.84 2.07
C ALA A 11 -6.59 6.70 2.94
N LEU A 12 -7.26 7.80 3.30
CA LEU A 12 -8.51 7.76 4.07
C LEU A 12 -9.62 6.99 3.31
N ILE A 13 -9.79 7.24 2.01
CA ILE A 13 -10.78 6.54 1.19
C ILE A 13 -10.45 5.04 1.11
N ALA A 14 -9.18 4.68 0.86
CA ALA A 14 -8.76 3.28 0.82
C ALA A 14 -8.95 2.58 2.16
N THR A 15 -8.66 3.26 3.29
CA THR A 15 -8.90 2.76 4.65
C THR A 15 -10.39 2.55 4.91
N ALA A 16 -11.25 3.49 4.52
CA ALA A 16 -12.70 3.35 4.68
C ALA A 16 -13.25 2.17 3.85
N ALA A 17 -12.78 2.02 2.60
CA ALA A 17 -13.16 0.90 1.74
C ALA A 17 -12.67 -0.44 2.31
N ASN A 18 -11.45 -0.48 2.84
CA ASN A 18 -10.90 -1.65 3.54
C ASN A 18 -11.79 -2.05 4.73
N ILE A 19 -12.06 -1.12 5.65
CA ILE A 19 -12.87 -1.39 6.85
C ILE A 19 -14.29 -1.83 6.49
N CYS A 20 -14.95 -1.16 5.52
CA CYS A 20 -16.28 -1.58 5.07
C CYS A 20 -16.28 -3.02 4.52
N ALA A 21 -15.25 -3.38 3.75
CA ALA A 21 -15.11 -4.74 3.24
C ALA A 21 -14.84 -5.76 4.35
N GLN A 22 -14.05 -5.41 5.37
CA GLN A 22 -13.87 -6.28 6.54
C GLN A 22 -15.19 -6.50 7.28
N ASP A 23 -15.91 -5.42 7.60
CA ASP A 23 -17.19 -5.47 8.32
C ASP A 23 -18.24 -6.29 7.54
N LEU A 24 -18.38 -6.06 6.24
CA LEU A 24 -19.29 -6.84 5.40
C LEU A 24 -18.89 -8.33 5.36
N THR A 25 -17.59 -8.62 5.29
CA THR A 25 -17.11 -10.02 5.26
C THR A 25 -17.46 -10.76 6.54
N VAL A 26 -17.26 -10.13 7.71
CA VAL A 26 -17.59 -10.75 9.01
C VAL A 26 -19.10 -10.97 9.16
N ARG A 27 -19.93 -10.08 8.60
CA ARG A 27 -21.40 -10.23 8.62
C ARG A 27 -21.92 -11.32 7.68
N ILE A 28 -21.19 -11.64 6.61
CA ILE A 28 -21.59 -12.66 5.62
C ILE A 28 -21.03 -14.04 5.99
N TYR A 29 -19.82 -14.09 6.55
CA TYR A 29 -19.12 -15.33 6.84
C TYR A 29 -18.82 -15.46 8.34
N GLU A 30 -19.56 -16.33 9.02
CA GLU A 30 -19.43 -16.61 10.47
C GLU A 30 -18.55 -17.84 10.78
N GLY A 31 -17.75 -18.31 9.81
CA GLY A 31 -16.89 -19.48 9.99
C GLY A 31 -15.67 -19.22 10.90
N PRO A 32 -14.89 -20.26 11.24
CA PRO A 32 -13.76 -20.16 12.18
C PRO A 32 -12.65 -19.21 11.72
N PHE A 33 -12.58 -18.91 10.42
CA PHE A 33 -11.61 -18.00 9.82
C PHE A 33 -12.20 -16.60 9.50
N SER A 34 -13.36 -16.25 10.06
CA SER A 34 -14.09 -15.02 9.72
C SER A 34 -13.20 -13.77 9.74
N VAL A 35 -12.48 -13.55 10.85
CA VAL A 35 -11.60 -12.39 11.02
C VAL A 35 -10.39 -12.44 10.07
N THR A 36 -9.74 -13.59 9.91
CA THR A 36 -8.59 -13.71 9.01
C THR A 36 -9.00 -13.46 7.56
N PHE A 37 -10.13 -14.01 7.14
CA PHE A 37 -10.66 -13.81 5.80
C PHE A 37 -11.09 -12.37 5.57
N SER A 38 -11.71 -11.72 6.56
CA SER A 38 -12.08 -10.31 6.46
C SER A 38 -10.86 -9.42 6.25
N ILE A 39 -9.76 -9.64 6.99
CA ILE A 39 -8.49 -8.90 6.80
C ILE A 39 -7.96 -9.06 5.38
N LEU A 40 -7.98 -10.28 4.82
CA LEU A 40 -7.54 -10.52 3.44
C LEU A 40 -8.41 -9.78 2.43
N VAL A 41 -9.74 -9.86 2.55
CA VAL A 41 -10.69 -9.17 1.68
C VAL A 41 -10.54 -7.65 1.80
N GLY A 42 -10.50 -7.12 3.03
CA GLY A 42 -10.30 -5.70 3.29
C GLY A 42 -8.99 -5.19 2.70
N THR A 43 -7.90 -5.93 2.87
CA THR A 43 -6.59 -5.59 2.28
C THR A 43 -6.66 -5.54 0.76
N GLY A 44 -7.25 -6.55 0.12
CA GLY A 44 -7.45 -6.58 -1.33
C GLY A 44 -8.26 -5.38 -1.83
N VAL A 45 -9.40 -5.11 -1.21
CA VAL A 45 -10.27 -3.97 -1.58
C VAL A 45 -9.56 -2.63 -1.38
N GLY A 46 -8.86 -2.46 -0.25
CA GLY A 46 -8.09 -1.25 0.04
C GLY A 46 -6.98 -1.03 -0.98
N LEU A 47 -6.23 -2.08 -1.35
CA LEU A 47 -5.17 -2.01 -2.36
C LEU A 47 -5.72 -1.65 -3.75
N VAL A 48 -6.82 -2.28 -4.17
CA VAL A 48 -7.47 -1.95 -5.45
C VAL A 48 -7.95 -0.49 -5.46
N MET A 49 -8.62 -0.05 -4.39
CA MET A 49 -9.08 1.34 -4.28
C MET A 49 -7.91 2.33 -4.36
N LYS A 50 -6.83 2.06 -3.62
CA LYS A 50 -5.64 2.91 -3.62
C LYS A 50 -4.97 2.95 -4.99
N TYR A 51 -4.84 1.79 -5.65
CA TYR A 51 -4.30 1.70 -7.00
C TYR A 51 -5.10 2.55 -7.99
N LEU A 52 -6.43 2.43 -8.00
CA LEU A 52 -7.29 3.17 -8.92
C LEU A 52 -7.19 4.68 -8.72
N LEU A 53 -7.16 5.13 -7.46
CA LEU A 53 -7.02 6.54 -7.12
C LEU A 53 -5.64 7.09 -7.53
N ASP A 54 -4.56 6.38 -7.19
CA ASP A 54 -3.20 6.83 -7.51
C ASP A 54 -2.97 6.83 -9.01
N LYS A 55 -3.38 5.77 -9.70
CA LYS A 55 -3.31 5.64 -11.17
C LYS A 55 -3.96 6.83 -11.86
N ARG A 56 -5.19 7.17 -11.46
CA ARG A 56 -6.00 8.20 -12.13
C ARG A 56 -5.59 9.62 -11.76
N TYR A 57 -5.39 9.89 -10.47
CA TYR A 57 -5.31 11.28 -9.97
C TYR A 57 -3.90 11.73 -9.59
N ILE A 58 -3.00 10.80 -9.26
CA ILE A 58 -1.62 11.13 -8.94
C ILE A 58 -0.75 11.04 -10.19
N PHE A 59 -0.81 9.90 -10.88
CA PHE A 59 0.08 9.61 -12.00
C PHE A 59 -0.56 9.84 -13.37
N GLY A 60 -1.87 10.05 -13.46
CA GLY A 60 -2.57 10.30 -14.73
C GLY A 60 -2.43 9.15 -15.74
N PHE A 61 -2.16 7.94 -15.28
CA PHE A 61 -1.80 6.80 -16.11
C PHE A 61 -3.04 6.15 -16.73
N ARG A 62 -2.96 5.83 -18.03
CA ARG A 62 -4.01 5.12 -18.77
C ARG A 62 -3.48 3.79 -19.27
N ALA A 63 -4.08 2.70 -18.80
CA ALA A 63 -3.74 1.37 -19.30
C ALA A 63 -4.29 1.17 -20.73
N ARG A 64 -3.52 0.51 -21.60
CA ARG A 64 -3.92 0.20 -22.98
C ARG A 64 -5.05 -0.82 -23.08
N ASN A 65 -5.07 -1.80 -22.17
CA ASN A 65 -6.08 -2.85 -22.08
C ASN A 65 -6.08 -3.48 -20.67
N ALA A 66 -7.01 -4.40 -20.43
CA ALA A 66 -7.16 -5.05 -19.12
C ALA A 66 -5.92 -5.85 -18.69
N ALA A 67 -5.26 -6.56 -19.62
CA ALA A 67 -4.05 -7.32 -19.31
C ALA A 67 -2.90 -6.40 -18.85
N HIS A 68 -2.74 -5.24 -19.51
CA HIS A 68 -1.76 -4.25 -19.11
C HIS A 68 -2.10 -3.63 -17.75
N ASP A 69 -3.38 -3.33 -17.49
CA ASP A 69 -3.81 -2.79 -16.19
C ASP A 69 -3.57 -3.79 -15.04
N ALA A 70 -3.82 -5.08 -15.28
CA ALA A 70 -3.53 -6.15 -14.32
C ALA A 70 -2.03 -6.27 -14.03
N HIS A 71 -1.18 -6.22 -15.07
CA HIS A 71 0.27 -6.23 -14.90
C HIS A 71 0.75 -4.99 -14.12
N THR A 72 0.21 -3.80 -14.42
CA THR A 72 0.54 -2.57 -13.69
C THR A 72 0.09 -2.65 -12.23
N PHE A 73 -1.08 -3.24 -11.94
CA PHE A 73 -1.53 -3.49 -10.57
C PHE A 73 -0.62 -4.47 -9.82
N LEU A 74 -0.13 -5.52 -10.48
CA LEU A 74 0.84 -6.44 -9.89
C LEU A 74 2.14 -5.73 -9.52
N LEU A 75 2.69 -4.91 -10.42
CA LEU A 75 3.88 -4.10 -10.13
C LEU A 75 3.62 -3.11 -8.99
N TYR A 76 2.46 -2.44 -8.98
CA TYR A 76 2.08 -1.52 -7.91
C TYR A 76 2.08 -2.20 -6.54
N THR A 77 1.47 -3.39 -6.48
CA THR A 77 1.41 -4.20 -5.26
C THR A 77 2.81 -4.66 -4.84
N LEU A 78 3.64 -5.11 -5.79
CA LEU A 78 5.02 -5.51 -5.54
C LEU A 78 5.85 -4.37 -4.95
N MET A 79 5.72 -3.15 -5.48
CA MET A 79 6.40 -1.97 -4.91
C MET A 79 5.93 -1.71 -3.47
N GLY A 80 4.65 -1.97 -3.16
CA GLY A 80 4.13 -1.91 -1.79
C GLY A 80 4.86 -2.88 -0.87
N ILE A 81 4.95 -4.16 -1.25
CA ILE A 81 5.66 -5.20 -0.49
C ILE A 81 7.13 -4.81 -0.26
N VAL A 82 7.82 -4.34 -1.29
CA VAL A 82 9.22 -3.87 -1.18
C VAL A 82 9.33 -2.77 -0.12
N THR A 83 8.43 -1.79 -0.13
CA THR A 83 8.49 -0.68 0.83
C THR A 83 8.11 -1.09 2.24
N THR A 84 7.23 -2.07 2.41
CA THR A 84 6.95 -2.70 3.72
C THR A 84 8.18 -3.44 4.23
N ALA A 85 8.91 -4.15 3.36
CA ALA A 85 10.16 -4.80 3.74
C ALA A 85 11.24 -3.80 4.16
N ILE A 86 11.32 -2.62 3.52
CA ILE A 86 12.19 -1.52 3.96
C ILE A 86 11.80 -1.08 5.38
N PHE A 87 10.51 -0.82 5.63
CA PHE A 87 10.03 -0.45 6.95
C PHE A 87 10.42 -1.48 8.02
N TRP A 88 10.09 -2.76 7.80
CA TRP A 88 10.42 -3.83 8.74
C TRP A 88 11.92 -4.04 8.89
N GLY A 89 12.70 -3.90 7.82
CA GLY A 89 14.16 -4.03 7.87
C GLY A 89 14.80 -3.00 8.80
N PHE A 90 14.32 -1.75 8.79
CA PHE A 90 14.78 -0.73 9.73
C PHE A 90 14.26 -0.98 11.15
N GLU A 91 12.98 -1.31 11.31
CA GLU A 91 12.39 -1.57 12.64
C GLU A 91 13.09 -2.74 13.34
N PHE A 92 13.14 -3.91 12.69
CA PHE A 92 13.80 -5.09 13.23
C PHE A 92 15.32 -4.95 13.28
N GLY A 93 15.94 -4.27 12.31
CA GLY A 93 17.38 -4.00 12.33
C GLY A 93 17.78 -3.18 13.55
N PHE A 94 17.01 -2.14 13.90
CA PHE A 94 17.26 -1.35 15.11
C PHE A 94 16.95 -2.13 16.38
N ASP A 95 15.86 -2.93 16.39
CA ASP A 95 15.56 -3.80 17.52
C ASP A 95 16.71 -4.78 17.80
N LEU A 96 17.25 -5.41 16.76
CA LEU A 96 18.36 -6.35 16.86
C LEU A 96 19.65 -5.70 17.33
N LEU A 97 19.99 -4.52 16.80
CA LEU A 97 21.25 -3.83 17.12
C LEU A 97 21.25 -3.17 18.50
N PHE A 98 20.11 -2.65 18.95
CA PHE A 98 20.03 -1.83 20.17
C PHE A 98 19.25 -2.47 21.32
N GLN A 99 18.46 -3.53 21.05
CA GLN A 99 17.67 -4.26 22.05
C GLN A 99 16.81 -3.36 22.94
N SER A 100 16.29 -2.27 22.37
CA SER A 100 15.50 -1.25 23.08
C SER A 100 14.26 -0.87 22.28
N LYS A 101 13.12 -0.82 22.98
CA LYS A 101 11.82 -0.41 22.40
C LYS A 101 11.90 0.97 21.74
N GLY A 102 12.61 1.91 22.35
CA GLY A 102 12.76 3.26 21.81
C GLY A 102 13.50 3.26 20.48
N MET A 103 14.58 2.49 20.37
CA MET A 103 15.37 2.38 19.14
C MET A 103 14.61 1.60 18.06
N ARG A 104 13.88 0.53 18.43
CA ARG A 104 12.98 -0.17 17.49
C ARG A 104 12.01 0.80 16.84
N TYR A 105 11.29 1.62 17.63
CA TYR A 105 10.34 2.57 17.09
C TYR A 105 11.00 3.70 16.30
N LEU A 106 12.20 4.15 16.69
CA LEU A 106 12.98 5.10 15.88
C LEU A 106 13.33 4.49 14.51
N GLY A 107 13.78 3.24 14.48
CA GLY A 107 14.01 2.49 13.25
C GLY A 107 12.74 2.39 12.42
N GLY A 108 11.61 2.05 13.04
CA GLY A 108 10.31 2.02 12.36
C GLY A 108 9.90 3.37 11.73
N ILE A 109 10.07 4.49 12.45
CA ILE A 109 9.78 5.82 11.92
C ILE A 109 10.66 6.15 10.71
N LEU A 110 11.97 5.89 10.80
CA LEU A 110 12.91 6.10 9.70
C LEU A 110 12.57 5.19 8.50
N GLY A 111 12.28 3.92 8.77
CA GLY A 111 11.86 2.94 7.78
C GLY A 111 10.59 3.36 7.04
N LEU A 112 9.58 3.86 7.75
CA LEU A 112 8.36 4.40 7.15
C LEU A 112 8.65 5.64 6.30
N ALA A 113 9.46 6.57 6.80
CA ALA A 113 9.80 7.79 6.05
C ALA A 113 10.52 7.46 4.74
N ILE A 114 11.53 6.58 4.79
CA ILE A 114 12.25 6.10 3.61
C ILE A 114 11.31 5.29 2.70
N GLY A 115 10.45 4.45 3.28
CA GLY A 115 9.47 3.63 2.58
C GLY A 115 8.52 4.49 1.75
N TYR A 116 7.94 5.54 2.32
CA TYR A 116 7.05 6.46 1.61
C TYR A 116 7.76 7.21 0.48
N LEU A 117 8.96 7.73 0.73
CA LEU A 117 9.75 8.40 -0.30
C LEU A 117 10.10 7.44 -1.45
N SER A 118 10.53 6.23 -1.11
CA SER A 118 10.87 5.18 -2.06
C SER A 118 9.65 4.75 -2.85
N LYS A 119 8.49 4.56 -2.21
CA LYS A 119 7.23 4.15 -2.85
C LYS A 119 6.85 5.09 -3.99
N TYR A 120 6.88 6.40 -3.75
CA TYR A 120 6.58 7.38 -4.79
C TYR A 120 7.53 7.27 -5.99
N GLN A 121 8.84 7.16 -5.73
CA GLN A 121 9.84 7.08 -6.80
C GLN A 121 9.75 5.75 -7.58
N LEU A 122 9.52 4.65 -6.87
CA LEU A 122 9.34 3.32 -7.45
C LEU A 122 8.09 3.27 -8.34
N ASP A 123 6.96 3.78 -7.84
CA ASP A 123 5.71 3.82 -8.60
C ASP A 123 5.84 4.69 -9.85
N LYS A 124 6.43 5.88 -9.70
CA LYS A 124 6.70 6.77 -10.85
C LYS A 124 7.61 6.11 -11.89
N ARG A 125 8.66 5.41 -11.44
CA ARG A 125 9.71 4.89 -12.33
C ARG A 125 9.39 3.53 -12.93
N TYR A 126 8.66 2.67 -12.25
CA TYR A 126 8.46 1.26 -12.66
C TYR A 126 7.01 0.90 -12.93
N VAL A 127 6.04 1.54 -12.25
CA VAL A 127 4.62 1.20 -12.36
C VAL A 127 3.93 2.08 -13.41
N PHE A 128 4.02 3.40 -13.24
CA PHE A 128 3.29 4.38 -14.06
C PHE A 128 4.21 5.12 -15.03
N ARG A 129 4.85 4.37 -15.93
CA ARG A 129 5.74 4.94 -16.96
C ARG A 129 4.93 5.61 -18.08
N GLU A 130 5.24 6.87 -18.40
CA GLU A 130 4.60 7.61 -19.51
C GLU A 130 4.82 6.97 -20.89
N ASN A 131 5.86 6.15 -21.07
CA ASN A 131 6.24 5.54 -22.35
C ASN A 131 6.15 4.01 -22.36
N ALA A 132 5.12 3.43 -21.74
CA ALA A 132 4.74 2.06 -22.10
C ALA A 132 4.02 2.12 -23.46
N SER A 133 4.80 2.19 -24.54
CA SER A 133 4.38 1.99 -25.94
C SER A 133 3.92 0.57 -26.18
#